data_AF-A0A0D3KZV0-F1
#
_entry.id   AF-A0A0D3KZV0-F1
#
_cell.length_a   1.000
_cell.length_b   1.000
_cell.length_c   1.000
_cell.angle_alpha   90.00
_cell.angle_beta   90.00
_cell.angle_gamma   90.00
#
_symmetry.space_group_name_H-M   'P 1'
#
loop_
_entity.id
_entity.type
_entity.pdbx_description
1 polymer ?
#
loop_
_entity_poly.entity_id
_entity_poly.type
_entity_poly.pdbx_seq_one_letter_code
_entity_poly.pdbx_strand_id
1 'polypeptide(L)'
;MAAAAGSNGRIVFVTAFPGVGKTTTGDYLASYHGFHHIDGDVCVRGSHGPSIQQAFGHWLKDQAAPIELWHPCYLQLCDTCLSAAAEHRDIVISHVIYRREVRDFFRERLGEHGLVFLKLECDLDIIVQGVEKRAEAYLKTKGQTLEDYWNGPQPASVGGGVCFREKYGEYSFENYKKMQLEIYLQGALKI
;
A
#
# COMPACT_ATOMS: atom_id res chain seq x y z
N MET A 1 -4.69 -37.66 18.62
CA MET A 1 -5.23 -37.27 19.94
C MET A 1 -5.41 -35.76 19.95
N ALA A 2 -6.63 -35.33 20.31
CA ALA A 2 -7.12 -33.96 20.58
C ALA A 2 -6.85 -32.87 19.53
N ALA A 3 -7.88 -32.59 18.71
CA ALA A 3 -8.07 -31.25 18.16
C ALA A 3 -8.35 -30.31 19.34
N ALA A 4 -7.45 -29.36 19.58
CA ALA A 4 -7.65 -28.34 20.60
C ALA A 4 -8.86 -27.48 20.19
N ALA A 5 -9.89 -27.49 21.03
CA ALA A 5 -10.95 -26.48 20.99
C ALA A 5 -10.32 -25.13 21.36
N GLY A 6 -10.42 -24.14 20.46
CA GLY A 6 -10.10 -22.75 20.76
C GLY A 6 -9.14 -22.05 19.81
N SER A 7 -9.47 -21.95 18.52
CA SER A 7 -9.42 -20.67 17.81
C SER A 7 -10.19 -20.82 16.49
N ASN A 8 -11.14 -19.92 16.25
CA ASN A 8 -11.60 -19.67 14.87
C ASN A 8 -10.35 -19.41 14.00
N GLY A 9 -10.46 -19.71 12.71
CA GLY A 9 -9.45 -19.28 11.73
C GLY A 9 -9.13 -17.80 11.87
N ARG A 10 -7.98 -17.35 11.37
CA ARG A 10 -7.56 -15.94 11.46
C ARG A 10 -7.33 -15.34 10.10
N ILE A 11 -7.69 -14.07 9.96
CA ILE A 11 -7.38 -13.25 8.79
C ILE A 11 -6.35 -12.21 9.20
N VAL A 12 -5.15 -12.25 8.62
CA VAL A 12 -4.08 -11.29 8.90
C VAL A 12 -3.93 -10.35 7.71
N PHE A 13 -4.28 -9.07 7.89
CA PHE A 13 -3.94 -8.02 6.94
C PHE A 13 -2.54 -7.49 7.24
N VAL A 14 -1.59 -7.78 6.35
CA VAL A 14 -0.24 -7.18 6.39
C VAL A 14 -0.27 -5.86 5.64
N THR A 15 -0.24 -4.76 6.38
CA THR A 15 -0.29 -3.40 5.85
C THR A 15 1.00 -2.64 6.14
N ALA A 16 1.47 -1.88 5.16
CA ALA A 16 2.69 -1.10 5.20
C ALA A 16 2.81 -0.27 3.92
N PHE A 17 3.78 0.62 3.89
CA PHE A 17 4.17 1.29 2.65
C PHE A 17 4.58 0.32 1.53
N PRO A 18 4.39 0.70 0.26
CA PRO A 18 4.99 -0.02 -0.87
C PRO A 18 6.51 -0.18 -0.69
N GLY A 19 7.01 -1.40 -0.88
CA GLY A 19 8.44 -1.70 -0.74
C GLY A 19 8.92 -2.06 0.66
N VAL A 20 8.06 -2.07 1.69
CA VAL A 20 8.43 -2.47 3.07
C VAL A 20 8.39 -3.99 3.29
N GLY A 21 8.00 -4.78 2.27
CA GLY A 21 8.02 -6.24 2.35
C GLY A 21 6.70 -6.89 2.78
N LYS A 22 5.55 -6.23 2.53
CA LYS A 22 4.21 -6.84 2.76
C LYS A 22 4.05 -8.17 2.05
N THR A 23 4.28 -8.19 0.74
CA THR A 23 4.16 -9.38 -0.10
C THR A 23 5.14 -10.44 0.34
N THR A 24 6.40 -10.07 0.58
CA THR A 24 7.42 -10.98 1.15
C THR A 24 6.98 -11.62 2.47
N THR A 25 6.35 -10.84 3.36
CA THR A 25 5.81 -11.36 4.64
C THR A 25 4.63 -12.30 4.40
N GLY A 26 3.74 -11.97 3.45
CA GLY A 26 2.64 -12.84 3.04
C GLY A 26 3.13 -14.18 2.46
N ASP A 27 4.06 -14.12 1.50
CA ASP A 27 4.68 -15.28 0.86
C ASP A 27 5.39 -16.16 1.89
N TYR A 28 6.09 -15.55 2.86
CA TYR A 28 6.75 -16.24 3.95
C TYR A 28 5.75 -16.98 4.85
N LEU A 29 4.66 -16.32 5.26
CA LEU A 29 3.61 -16.94 6.05
C LEU A 29 2.92 -18.10 5.30
N ALA A 30 2.71 -17.96 4.00
CA ALA A 30 2.18 -19.05 3.19
C ALA A 30 3.14 -20.24 3.09
N SER A 31 4.40 -19.96 2.72
CA SER A 31 5.40 -20.99 2.44
C SER A 31 5.82 -21.76 3.69
N TYR A 32 5.88 -21.10 4.84
CA TYR A 32 6.49 -21.68 6.05
C TYR A 32 5.51 -21.87 7.21
N HIS A 33 4.32 -21.25 7.16
CA HIS A 33 3.34 -21.30 8.25
C HIS A 33 1.94 -21.74 7.82
N GLY A 34 1.75 -22.17 6.56
CA GLY A 34 0.51 -22.77 6.08
C GLY A 34 -0.65 -21.80 5.90
N PHE A 35 -0.36 -20.50 5.82
CA PHE A 35 -1.37 -19.50 5.47
C PHE A 35 -1.77 -19.60 4.00
N HIS A 36 -3.04 -19.33 3.69
CA HIS A 36 -3.44 -19.01 2.32
C HIS A 36 -3.18 -17.52 2.06
N HIS A 37 -2.32 -17.19 1.10
CA HIS A 37 -1.95 -15.81 0.80
C HIS A 37 -2.79 -15.24 -0.34
N ILE A 38 -3.41 -14.09 -0.06
CA ILE A 38 -4.14 -13.27 -1.03
C ILE A 38 -3.34 -11.99 -1.27
N ASP A 39 -2.99 -11.74 -2.53
CA ASP A 39 -2.47 -10.45 -2.97
C ASP A 39 -3.63 -9.45 -3.12
N GLY A 40 -3.73 -8.48 -2.21
CA GLY A 40 -4.81 -7.49 -2.23
C GLY A 40 -4.77 -6.55 -3.44
N ASP A 41 -3.65 -6.47 -4.15
CA ASP A 41 -3.54 -5.67 -5.36
C ASP A 41 -4.25 -6.32 -6.56
N VAL A 42 -4.74 -7.56 -6.43
CA VAL A 42 -5.61 -8.18 -7.46
C VAL A 42 -6.88 -7.35 -7.68
N CYS A 43 -7.53 -6.81 -6.62
CA CYS A 43 -8.71 -5.94 -6.82
C CYS A 43 -8.30 -4.61 -7.49
N VAL A 44 -7.10 -4.10 -7.18
CA VAL A 44 -6.54 -2.86 -7.74
C VAL A 44 -6.18 -3.01 -9.22
N ARG A 45 -5.77 -4.21 -9.65
CA ARG A 45 -5.50 -4.53 -11.06
C ARG A 45 -6.75 -4.97 -11.83
N GLY A 46 -7.87 -5.13 -11.13
CA GLY A 46 -9.15 -5.55 -11.70
C GLY A 46 -10.00 -4.40 -12.24
N SER A 47 -11.29 -4.68 -12.42
CA SER A 47 -12.29 -3.74 -12.96
C SER A 47 -12.47 -2.47 -12.12
N HIS A 48 -12.26 -2.55 -10.80
CA HIS A 48 -12.35 -1.41 -9.88
C HIS A 48 -11.06 -0.61 -9.75
N GLY A 49 -9.99 -1.02 -10.45
CA GLY A 49 -8.69 -0.37 -10.43
C GLY A 49 -8.78 1.14 -10.58
N PRO A 50 -9.30 1.66 -11.71
CA PRO A 50 -9.31 3.10 -11.98
C PRO A 50 -9.93 3.94 -10.85
N SER A 51 -10.96 3.41 -10.18
CA SER A 51 -11.62 4.06 -9.05
C SER A 51 -10.76 4.04 -7.78
N ILE A 52 -10.20 2.89 -7.40
CA ILE A 52 -9.37 2.80 -6.18
C ILE A 52 -8.07 3.60 -6.33
N GLN A 53 -7.52 3.72 -7.55
CA GLN A 53 -6.37 4.60 -7.80
C GLN A 53 -6.70 6.07 -7.60
N GLN A 54 -7.93 6.51 -7.90
CA GLN A 54 -8.38 7.86 -7.54
C GLN A 54 -8.50 8.02 -6.03
N ALA A 55 -9.03 7.02 -5.32
CA ALA A 55 -9.07 7.03 -3.85
C ALA A 55 -7.67 7.14 -3.22
N PHE A 56 -6.67 6.42 -3.75
CA PHE A 56 -5.28 6.57 -3.34
C PHE A 56 -4.79 8.01 -3.51
N GLY A 57 -5.15 8.69 -4.60
CA GLY A 57 -4.80 10.10 -4.81
C GLY A 57 -5.29 11.05 -3.71
N HIS A 58 -6.47 10.78 -3.13
CA HIS A 58 -6.96 11.51 -1.95
C HIS A 58 -6.19 11.12 -0.69
N TRP A 59 -6.03 9.83 -0.43
CA TRP A 59 -5.40 9.36 0.80
C TRP A 59 -3.92 9.73 0.90
N LEU A 60 -3.17 9.75 -0.20
CA LEU A 60 -1.77 10.20 -0.21
C LEU A 60 -1.64 11.67 0.19
N LYS A 61 -2.68 12.48 -0.05
CA LYS A 61 -2.80 13.89 0.37
C LYS A 61 -3.50 14.06 1.72
N ASP A 62 -3.66 12.98 2.48
CA ASP A 62 -4.36 12.96 3.78
C ASP A 62 -5.85 13.37 3.72
N GLN A 63 -6.47 13.28 2.55
CA GLN A 63 -7.89 13.58 2.34
C GLN A 63 -8.73 12.31 2.42
N ALA A 64 -9.99 12.42 2.85
CA ALA A 64 -10.94 11.32 2.71
C ALA A 64 -11.28 11.12 1.22
N ALA A 65 -11.49 9.86 0.82
CA ALA A 65 -11.93 9.53 -0.52
C ALA A 65 -13.44 9.24 -0.51
N PRO A 66 -14.20 9.67 -1.52
CA PRO A 66 -15.58 9.23 -1.71
C PRO A 66 -15.70 7.71 -1.65
N ILE A 67 -16.73 7.21 -0.96
CA ILE A 67 -16.91 5.78 -0.70
C ILE A 67 -17.01 4.96 -1.99
N GLU A 68 -17.60 5.54 -3.03
CA GLU A 68 -17.80 4.95 -4.35
C GLU A 68 -16.48 4.64 -5.05
N LEU A 69 -15.40 5.35 -4.70
CA LEU A 69 -14.08 5.14 -5.31
C LEU A 69 -13.39 3.88 -4.79
N TRP A 70 -13.59 3.51 -3.53
CA TRP A 70 -12.83 2.43 -2.90
C TRP A 70 -13.67 1.24 -2.45
N HIS A 71 -14.91 1.46 -2.02
CA HIS A 71 -15.75 0.43 -1.42
C HIS A 71 -15.99 -0.76 -2.35
N PRO A 72 -16.25 -0.61 -3.66
CA PRO A 72 -16.41 -1.76 -4.55
C PRO A 72 -15.16 -2.67 -4.64
N CYS A 73 -13.95 -2.09 -4.70
CA CYS A 73 -12.69 -2.87 -4.73
C CYS A 73 -12.54 -3.67 -3.42
N TYR A 74 -12.75 -3.02 -2.28
CA TYR A 74 -12.57 -3.66 -0.98
C TYR A 74 -13.69 -4.61 -0.62
N LEU A 75 -14.90 -4.42 -1.15
CA LEU A 75 -15.96 -5.42 -1.08
C LEU A 75 -15.55 -6.69 -1.84
N GLN A 76 -15.03 -6.57 -3.06
CA GLN A 76 -14.52 -7.72 -3.82
C GLN A 76 -13.37 -8.44 -3.09
N LEU A 77 -12.49 -7.69 -2.42
CA LEU A 77 -11.42 -8.27 -1.60
C LEU A 77 -11.96 -9.03 -0.38
N CYS A 78 -12.99 -8.48 0.29
CA CYS A 78 -13.70 -9.19 1.36
C CYS A 78 -14.33 -10.49 0.86
N ASP A 79 -15.03 -10.45 -0.29
CA ASP A 79 -15.69 -11.63 -0.86
C ASP A 79 -14.68 -12.73 -1.23
N THR A 80 -13.54 -12.32 -1.80
CA THR A 80 -12.40 -13.22 -2.07
C THR A 80 -11.89 -13.85 -0.78
N CYS A 81 -11.73 -13.06 0.27
CA CYS A 81 -11.25 -13.54 1.56
C CYS A 81 -12.22 -14.50 2.24
N LEU A 82 -13.52 -14.20 2.23
CA LEU A 82 -14.56 -15.05 2.81
C LEU A 82 -14.67 -16.38 2.07
N SER A 83 -14.54 -16.36 0.74
CA SER A 83 -14.49 -17.58 -0.07
C SER A 83 -13.29 -18.44 0.31
N ALA A 84 -12.11 -17.84 0.43
CA ALA A 84 -10.91 -18.55 0.90
C ALA A 84 -11.06 -19.07 2.35
N ALA A 85 -11.78 -18.36 3.22
CA ALA A 85 -11.99 -18.75 4.61
C ALA A 85 -12.89 -19.98 4.78
N ALA A 86 -13.65 -20.34 3.75
CA ALA A 86 -14.41 -21.58 3.69
C ALA A 86 -13.50 -22.81 3.49
N GLU A 87 -12.33 -22.62 2.87
CA GLU A 87 -11.40 -23.69 2.48
C GLU A 87 -10.11 -23.70 3.31
N HIS A 88 -9.75 -22.53 3.86
CA HIS A 88 -8.50 -22.30 4.56
C HIS A 88 -8.73 -21.73 5.94
N ARG A 89 -8.04 -22.28 6.93
CA ARG A 89 -8.15 -21.84 8.33
C ARG A 89 -7.47 -20.49 8.57
N ASP A 90 -6.26 -20.31 8.06
CA ASP A 90 -5.45 -19.11 8.29
C ASP A 90 -5.20 -18.42 6.95
N ILE A 91 -5.55 -17.13 6.87
CA ILE A 91 -5.45 -16.31 5.66
C ILE A 91 -4.53 -15.13 5.95
N VAL A 92 -3.66 -14.82 5.00
CA VAL A 92 -2.86 -13.60 5.01
C VAL A 92 -3.17 -12.77 3.77
N ILE A 93 -3.45 -11.49 3.97
CA ILE A 93 -3.70 -10.53 2.90
C ILE A 93 -2.59 -9.50 2.92
N SER A 94 -1.79 -9.41 1.86
CA SER A 94 -0.81 -8.33 1.71
C SER A 94 -1.43 -7.18 0.94
N HIS A 95 -1.70 -6.06 1.63
CA HIS A 95 -2.28 -4.88 0.98
C HIS A 95 -2.01 -3.61 1.79
N VAL A 96 -1.91 -2.46 1.12
CA VAL A 96 -1.77 -1.18 1.83
C VAL A 96 -3.15 -0.66 2.25
N ILE A 97 -3.30 -0.31 3.53
CA ILE A 97 -4.51 0.32 4.06
C ILE A 97 -4.15 1.66 4.70
N TYR A 98 -4.58 2.75 4.07
CA TYR A 98 -4.19 4.10 4.46
C TYR A 98 -5.02 4.67 5.61
N ARG A 99 -6.34 4.42 5.60
CA ARG A 99 -7.29 5.13 6.45
C ARG A 99 -7.93 4.22 7.48
N ARG A 100 -8.26 4.81 8.62
CA ARG A 100 -9.03 4.16 9.68
C ARG A 100 -10.40 3.69 9.19
N GLU A 101 -11.11 4.51 8.41
CA GLU A 101 -12.43 4.19 7.86
C GLU A 101 -12.43 2.88 7.05
N VAL A 102 -11.37 2.64 6.27
CA VAL A 102 -11.20 1.38 5.52
C VAL A 102 -10.94 0.21 6.46
N ARG A 103 -10.13 0.38 7.51
CA ARG A 103 -9.93 -0.66 8.52
C ARG A 103 -11.21 -0.99 9.28
N ASP A 104 -12.02 0.02 9.58
CA ASP A 104 -13.31 -0.16 10.25
C ASP A 104 -14.28 -0.93 9.34
N PHE A 105 -14.31 -0.63 8.04
CA PHE A 105 -15.04 -1.44 7.05
C PHE A 105 -14.59 -2.91 7.04
N PHE A 106 -13.28 -3.18 7.02
CA PHE A 106 -12.77 -4.56 7.10
C PHE A 106 -13.13 -5.24 8.43
N ARG A 107 -13.12 -4.52 9.56
CA ARG A 107 -13.56 -5.07 10.86
C ARG A 107 -15.03 -5.44 10.84
N GLU A 108 -15.88 -4.61 10.26
CA GLU A 108 -17.31 -4.91 10.13
C GLU A 108 -17.55 -6.18 9.30
N ARG A 109 -16.81 -6.35 8.20
CA ARG A 109 -17.01 -7.48 7.28
C ARG A 109 -16.31 -8.77 7.67
N LEU A 110 -15.12 -8.68 8.27
CA LEU A 110 -14.23 -9.83 8.49
C LEU A 110 -13.92 -10.06 9.98
N GLY A 111 -14.40 -9.20 10.89
CA GLY A 111 -14.05 -9.23 12.31
C GLY A 111 -14.41 -10.53 13.02
N GLU A 112 -15.55 -11.13 12.68
CA GLU A 112 -16.01 -12.41 13.25
C GLU A 112 -15.08 -13.59 12.91
N HIS A 113 -14.24 -13.43 11.88
CA HIS A 113 -13.22 -14.39 11.43
C HIS A 113 -11.83 -14.10 12.01
N GLY A 114 -11.74 -13.41 13.15
CA GLY A 114 -10.48 -13.18 13.85
C GLY A 114 -9.52 -12.27 13.08
N LEU A 115 -10.04 -11.16 12.54
CA LEU A 115 -9.25 -10.18 11.79
C LEU A 115 -8.16 -9.52 12.66
N VAL A 116 -6.92 -9.58 12.18
CA VAL A 116 -5.75 -8.92 12.77
C VAL A 116 -5.07 -8.04 11.71
N PHE A 117 -4.70 -6.82 12.08
CA PHE A 117 -3.84 -5.97 11.26
C PHE A 117 -2.40 -6.07 11.75
N LEU A 118 -1.51 -6.59 10.90
CA LEU A 118 -0.07 -6.55 11.09
C LEU A 118 0.49 -5.35 10.32
N LYS A 119 0.86 -4.28 11.03
CA LYS A 119 1.54 -3.14 10.42
C LYS A 119 3.03 -3.39 10.38
N LEU A 120 3.64 -3.34 9.20
CA LEU A 120 5.10 -3.30 9.09
C LEU A 120 5.54 -1.85 9.09
N GLU A 121 6.46 -1.52 10.00
CA GLU A 121 7.08 -0.21 10.08
C GLU A 121 8.52 -0.31 9.60
N CYS A 122 8.94 0.72 8.88
CA CYS A 122 10.30 0.87 8.38
C CYS A 122 10.66 2.35 8.49
N ASP A 123 11.94 2.61 8.74
CA ASP A 123 12.45 3.97 8.79
C ASP A 123 12.13 4.69 7.47
N LEU A 124 11.63 5.92 7.57
CA LEU A 124 11.28 6.72 6.40
C LEU A 124 12.47 6.93 5.47
N ASP A 125 13.69 7.03 6.00
CA ASP A 125 14.89 7.17 5.19
C ASP A 125 15.14 5.92 4.35
N ILE A 126 14.91 4.74 4.92
CA ILE A 126 15.04 3.48 4.18
C ILE A 126 13.95 3.37 3.10
N ILE A 127 12.73 3.80 3.40
CA ILE A 127 11.65 3.85 2.42
C ILE A 127 12.02 4.80 1.26
N VAL A 128 12.47 6.01 1.58
CA VAL A 128 12.82 7.03 0.59
C VAL A 128 14.01 6.58 -0.26
N GLN A 129 15.05 5.99 0.34
CA GLN A 129 16.18 5.40 -0.39
C GLN A 129 15.73 4.30 -1.35
N GLY A 130 14.77 3.45 -0.92
CA GLY A 130 14.19 2.42 -1.78
C GLY A 130 13.41 3.00 -2.95
N VAL A 131 12.66 4.10 -2.73
CA VAL A 131 11.95 4.83 -3.79
C VAL A 131 12.93 5.51 -4.75
N GLU A 132 13.96 6.17 -4.22
CA GLU A 132 15.02 6.84 -4.99
C GLU A 132 15.71 5.87 -5.94
N LYS A 133 16.19 4.71 -5.44
CA LYS A 133 16.82 3.67 -6.26
C LYS A 133 15.90 3.12 -7.35
N ARG A 134 14.59 2.97 -7.07
CA ARG A 134 13.61 2.55 -8.07
C ARG A 134 13.38 3.62 -9.12
N ALA A 135 13.32 4.89 -8.71
CA ALA A 135 13.20 6.02 -9.62
C ALA A 135 14.42 6.11 -10.54
N GLU A 136 15.64 5.99 -10.00
CA GLU A 136 16.88 5.94 -10.80
C GLU A 136 16.85 4.80 -11.83
N ALA A 137 16.51 3.58 -11.38
CA ALA A 137 16.43 2.43 -12.28
C ALA A 137 15.41 2.66 -13.41
N TYR A 138 14.24 3.23 -13.09
CA TYR A 138 13.21 3.56 -14.07
C TYR A 138 13.66 4.65 -15.05
N LEU A 139 14.22 5.75 -14.57
CA LEU A 139 14.69 6.86 -15.40
C LEU A 139 15.83 6.44 -16.32
N LYS A 140 16.71 5.55 -15.86
CA LYS A 140 17.77 4.96 -16.68
C LYS A 140 17.21 4.24 -17.91
N THR A 141 16.05 3.59 -17.81
CA THR A 141 15.39 2.96 -18.99
C THR A 141 14.93 3.98 -20.03
N LYS A 142 14.79 5.25 -19.64
CA LYS A 142 14.45 6.38 -20.51
C LYS A 142 15.66 7.22 -20.92
N GLY A 143 16.88 6.80 -20.54
CA GLY A 143 18.10 7.56 -20.80
C GLY A 143 18.21 8.88 -20.01
N GLN A 144 17.50 8.99 -18.88
CA GLN A 144 17.47 10.17 -18.02
C GLN A 144 18.09 9.86 -16.65
N THR A 145 18.79 10.83 -16.04
CA THR A 145 19.24 10.70 -14.64
C THR A 145 18.17 11.21 -13.67
N LEU A 146 18.29 10.86 -12.38
CA LEU A 146 17.39 11.40 -11.36
C LEU A 146 17.56 12.92 -11.18
N GLU A 147 18.77 13.44 -11.37
CA GLU A 147 19.06 14.87 -11.34
C GLU A 147 18.46 15.60 -12.55
N ASP A 148 18.52 15.02 -13.76
CA ASP A 148 17.82 15.57 -14.93
C ASP A 148 16.31 15.65 -14.68
N TYR A 149 15.76 14.60 -14.06
CA TYR A 149 14.35 14.58 -13.69
C TYR A 149 14.02 15.63 -12.63
N TRP A 150 14.88 15.83 -11.63
CA TRP A 150 14.73 16.85 -10.59
C TRP A 150 14.70 18.28 -11.15
N ASN A 151 15.57 18.54 -12.11
CA ASN A 151 15.73 19.83 -12.77
C ASN A 151 14.70 20.06 -13.90
N GLY A 152 14.02 19.01 -14.36
CA GLY A 152 13.04 19.06 -15.44
C GLY A 152 11.65 19.51 -14.99
N PRO A 153 10.82 20.02 -15.92
CA PRO A 153 9.44 20.37 -15.64
C PRO A 153 8.64 19.12 -15.25
N GLN A 154 7.87 19.22 -14.17
CA GLN A 154 7.06 18.11 -13.69
C GLN A 154 5.69 18.09 -14.36
N PRO A 155 5.08 16.91 -14.55
CA PRO A 155 3.68 16.83 -14.95
C PRO A 155 2.80 17.69 -14.03
N ALA A 156 1.76 18.31 -14.60
CA ALA A 156 0.83 19.14 -13.82
C ALA A 156 0.21 18.39 -12.63
N SER A 157 0.05 17.07 -12.75
CA SER A 157 -0.47 16.18 -11.70
C SER A 157 0.49 15.95 -10.51
N VAL A 158 1.75 16.36 -10.62
CA VAL A 158 2.80 16.12 -9.62
C VAL A 158 3.35 17.45 -9.09
N GLY A 159 3.84 18.31 -9.98
CA GLY A 159 4.54 19.56 -9.62
C GLY A 159 3.92 20.82 -10.21
N GLY A 160 2.69 20.75 -10.74
CA GLY A 160 2.02 21.92 -11.30
C GLY A 160 2.72 22.57 -12.50
N GLY A 161 3.58 21.82 -13.21
CA GLY A 161 4.40 22.33 -14.32
C GLY A 161 5.75 22.93 -13.90
N VAL A 162 6.04 22.99 -12.60
CA VAL A 162 7.28 23.55 -12.05
C VAL A 162 8.30 22.43 -11.82
N CYS A 163 9.59 22.71 -11.97
CA CYS A 163 10.62 21.74 -11.61
C CYS A 163 10.73 21.59 -10.07
N PHE A 164 11.18 20.44 -9.59
CA PHE A 164 11.32 20.22 -8.14
C PHE A 164 12.37 21.14 -7.52
N ARG A 165 13.42 21.50 -8.28
CA ARG A 165 14.46 22.42 -7.82
C ARG A 165 13.95 23.79 -7.42
N GLU A 166 13.00 24.36 -8.16
CA GLU A 166 12.43 25.68 -7.82
C GLU A 166 11.69 25.67 -6.48
N LYS A 167 11.07 24.53 -6.12
CA LYS A 167 10.30 24.41 -4.88
C LYS A 167 11.14 23.95 -3.69
N TYR A 168 12.04 23.00 -3.91
CA TYR A 168 12.76 22.31 -2.83
C TYR A 168 14.27 22.62 -2.79
N GLY A 169 14.82 23.30 -3.80
CA GLY A 169 16.24 23.62 -3.94
C GLY A 169 17.05 22.55 -4.67
N GLU A 170 18.39 22.64 -4.57
CA GLU A 170 19.31 21.69 -5.22
C GLU A 170 18.99 20.23 -4.87
N TYR A 171 19.29 19.34 -5.81
CA TYR A 171 19.11 17.91 -5.58
C TYR A 171 19.96 17.45 -4.40
N SER A 172 19.30 16.86 -3.41
CA SER A 172 19.91 16.19 -2.27
C SER A 172 18.93 15.16 -1.72
N PHE A 173 19.41 14.15 -1.02
CA PHE A 173 18.55 13.16 -0.37
C PHE A 173 17.51 13.83 0.53
N GLU A 174 17.90 14.85 1.30
CA GLU A 174 16.98 15.58 2.18
C GLU A 174 15.88 16.33 1.43
N ASN A 175 16.21 16.99 0.32
CA ASN A 175 15.20 17.67 -0.48
C ASN A 175 14.31 16.67 -1.24
N TYR A 176 14.88 15.57 -1.72
CA TYR A 176 14.12 14.47 -2.33
C TYR A 176 13.15 13.84 -1.33
N LYS A 177 13.59 13.59 -0.09
CA LYS A 177 12.77 13.13 1.02
C LYS A 177 11.62 14.08 1.31
N LYS A 178 11.87 15.40 1.41
CA LYS A 178 10.81 16.40 1.60
C LYS A 178 9.76 16.33 0.49
N MET A 179 10.19 16.23 -0.76
CA MET A 179 9.29 16.08 -1.91
C MET A 179 8.46 14.81 -1.82
N GLN A 180 9.09 13.66 -1.52
CA GLN A 180 8.39 12.39 -1.34
C GLN A 180 7.36 12.47 -0.21
N LEU A 181 7.73 13.07 0.92
CA LEU A 181 6.84 13.26 2.06
C LEU A 181 5.64 14.14 1.72
N GLU A 182 5.84 15.24 1.00
CA GLU A 182 4.76 16.15 0.65
C GLU A 182 3.82 15.56 -0.42
N ILE A 183 4.37 14.95 -1.47
CA ILE A 183 3.58 14.56 -2.65
C ILE A 183 3.03 13.14 -2.52
N TYR A 184 3.81 12.23 -1.95
CA TYR A 184 3.57 10.79 -2.07
C TYR A 184 3.41 10.06 -0.74
N LEU A 185 3.83 10.63 0.38
CA LEU A 185 3.81 9.92 1.67
C LEU A 185 3.04 10.66 2.78
N GLN A 186 2.46 11.83 2.51
CA GLN A 186 1.86 12.70 3.52
C GLN A 186 0.76 11.99 4.32
N GLY A 187 -0.25 11.46 3.65
CA GLY A 187 -1.33 10.75 4.35
C GLY A 187 -0.96 9.37 4.85
N ALA A 188 0.22 8.88 4.50
CA ALA A 188 0.69 7.57 4.90
C ALA A 188 1.52 7.58 6.20
N LEU A 189 1.92 8.76 6.69
CA LEU A 189 2.35 8.96 8.08
C LEU A 189 1.27 8.61 9.12
N LYS A 190 0.01 8.44 8.68
CA LYS A 190 -1.14 8.14 9.53
C LYS A 190 -1.66 6.69 9.40
N ILE A 191 -0.92 5.81 8.72
CA ILE A 191 -1.25 4.37 8.61
C ILE A 191 -1.29 3.73 9.99
#